data_AF-A0A7C5RBB5-F1
#
_entry.id   AF-A0A7C5RBB5-F1
#
_cell.length_a   1.000
_cell.length_b   1.000
_cell.length_c   1.000
_cell.angle_alpha   90.00
_cell.angle_beta   90.00
_cell.angle_gamma   90.00
#
_symmetry.space_group_name_H-M   'P 1'
#
loop_
_entity.id
_entity.type
_entity.pdbx_description
1 polymer ?
#
loop_
_entity_poly.entity_id
_entity_poly.type
_entity_poly.pdbx_seq_one_letter_code
_entity_poly.pdbx_strand_id
1 'polypeptide(L)'
;MMRFRHALLLTLLLALLMTAFTSLGPSSSRGPEGLGLSSRVRVEVLMVGLDGREVPVEGALVVIGDRRALTSSDGTATVVVAQGRYSSYFKHPDPRLAVVLMDLVVEHDTTVRVVFELRRLGLESASFVWGGNGSSVTLEVDVPEADFAFASTPVLFGFSSDGEFLRLSSTPDDFGYFSLSLRPGSRNSISYPVNGNRELAVLLPSSYVPVQLVRITVS
;
A
#
# COMPACT_ATOMS: atom_id res chain seq x y z
N MET A 1 5.07 -2.84 -47.87
CA MET A 1 6.27 -3.60 -47.45
C MET A 1 6.88 -3.19 -46.10
N MET A 2 6.59 -2.01 -45.52
CA MET A 2 7.17 -1.60 -44.22
C MET A 2 6.61 -2.33 -42.99
N ARG A 3 5.32 -2.72 -42.97
CA ARG A 3 4.69 -3.39 -41.82
C ARG A 3 5.27 -4.78 -41.49
N PHE A 4 5.73 -5.50 -42.52
CA PHE A 4 6.32 -6.83 -42.36
C PHE A 4 7.70 -6.77 -41.67
N ARG A 5 8.47 -5.71 -41.91
CA ARG A 5 9.78 -5.50 -41.28
C ARG A 5 9.66 -5.15 -39.79
N HIS A 6 8.62 -4.41 -39.41
CA HIS A 6 8.36 -4.06 -38.01
C HIS A 6 7.85 -5.26 -37.20
N ALA A 7 6.97 -6.09 -37.80
CA ALA A 7 6.50 -7.31 -37.16
C ALA A 7 7.64 -8.31 -36.92
N LEU A 8 8.55 -8.47 -37.89
CA LEU A 8 9.71 -9.35 -37.76
C LEU A 8 10.71 -8.84 -36.71
N LEU A 9 10.90 -7.53 -36.60
CA LEU A 9 11.80 -6.94 -35.60
C LEU A 9 11.22 -7.08 -34.19
N LEU A 10 9.91 -6.93 -34.04
CA LEU A 10 9.21 -7.11 -32.77
C LEU A 10 9.25 -8.56 -32.28
N THR A 11 9.05 -9.53 -33.18
CA THR A 11 9.14 -10.96 -32.82
C THR A 11 10.57 -11.37 -32.49
N LEU A 12 11.57 -10.83 -33.20
CA LEU A 12 12.98 -11.04 -32.86
C LEU A 12 13.32 -10.46 -31.49
N LEU A 13 12.85 -9.25 -31.18
CA LEU A 13 13.07 -8.60 -29.89
C LEU A 13 12.41 -9.40 -28.75
N LEU A 14 11.19 -9.90 -28.98
CA LEU A 14 10.46 -10.71 -28.00
C LEU A 14 11.14 -12.07 -27.75
N ALA A 15 11.67 -12.71 -28.80
CA ALA A 15 12.44 -13.93 -28.66
C ALA A 15 13.75 -13.72 -27.90
N LEU A 16 14.43 -12.60 -28.14
CA LEU A 16 15.67 -12.21 -27.43
C LEU A 16 15.41 -11.84 -25.97
N LEU A 17 14.25 -11.25 -25.68
CA LEU A 17 13.78 -10.98 -24.33
C LEU A 17 13.50 -12.29 -23.57
N MET A 18 12.81 -13.24 -24.21
CA MET A 18 12.50 -14.54 -23.60
C MET A 18 13.77 -15.36 -23.32
N THR A 19 14.79 -15.30 -24.18
CA THR A 19 16.06 -15.98 -23.92
C THR A 19 16.86 -15.32 -22.80
N ALA A 20 16.81 -13.99 -22.66
CA ALA A 20 17.43 -13.28 -21.54
C ALA A 20 16.78 -13.62 -20.17
N PHE A 21 15.48 -13.89 -20.13
CA PHE A 21 14.81 -14.34 -18.90
C PHE A 21 15.04 -15.81 -18.56
N THR A 22 15.43 -16.65 -19.53
CA THR A 22 15.80 -18.06 -19.25
C THR A 22 17.24 -18.24 -18.78
N SER A 23 18.13 -17.25 -18.95
CA SER A 23 19.53 -17.33 -18.48
C SER A 23 19.73 -16.75 -17.07
N LEU A 24 18.73 -16.04 -16.54
CA LEU A 24 18.58 -15.81 -15.10
C LEU A 24 17.99 -17.09 -14.51
N GLY A 25 18.86 -18.09 -14.32
CA GLY A 25 18.53 -19.29 -13.57
C GLY A 25 17.92 -18.93 -12.21
N PRO A 26 17.15 -19.83 -11.58
CA PRO A 26 16.63 -19.59 -10.27
C PRO A 26 17.82 -19.30 -9.35
N SER A 27 17.91 -18.06 -8.88
CA SER A 27 18.63 -17.74 -7.66
C SER A 27 17.91 -18.48 -6.55
N SER A 28 18.23 -19.77 -6.46
CA SER A 28 18.07 -20.56 -5.26
C SER A 28 18.89 -19.84 -4.22
N SER A 29 18.24 -18.95 -3.48
CA SER A 29 18.69 -18.62 -2.14
C SER A 29 18.70 -19.95 -1.40
N ARG A 30 19.86 -20.61 -1.41
CA ARG A 30 20.19 -21.62 -0.41
C ARG A 30 20.04 -20.89 0.92
N GLY A 31 18.86 -21.02 1.52
CA GLY A 31 18.71 -20.78 2.94
C GLY A 31 19.78 -21.61 3.65
N PRO A 32 20.38 -21.10 4.73
CA PRO A 32 21.41 -21.84 5.43
C PRO A 32 20.81 -23.16 5.94
N GLU A 33 21.16 -24.27 5.29
CA GLU A 33 21.07 -25.62 5.84
C GLU A 33 22.13 -25.75 6.96
N GLY A 34 21.95 -24.98 8.03
CA GLY A 34 22.78 -25.06 9.21
C GLY A 34 22.01 -25.73 10.33
N LEU A 35 21.93 -27.08 10.33
CA LEU A 35 21.49 -27.91 11.48
C LEU A 35 20.33 -27.30 12.31
N GLY A 36 19.33 -26.73 11.62
CA GLY A 36 18.62 -25.53 12.05
C GLY A 36 17.76 -25.69 13.27
N LEU A 37 18.06 -24.92 14.32
CA LEU A 37 17.09 -24.59 15.35
C LEU A 37 15.93 -23.85 14.67
N SER A 38 14.82 -24.54 14.49
CA SER A 38 13.58 -23.94 14.02
C SER A 38 13.02 -23.04 15.12
N SER A 39 12.60 -21.83 14.75
CA SER A 39 11.95 -20.87 15.64
C SER A 39 10.52 -20.64 15.19
N ARG A 40 9.63 -20.42 16.16
CA ARG A 40 8.23 -20.10 15.92
C ARG A 40 8.07 -18.59 15.81
N VAL A 41 7.53 -18.12 14.69
CA VAL A 41 7.09 -16.74 14.53
C VAL A 41 5.57 -16.70 14.71
N ARG A 42 5.12 -16.07 15.80
CA ARG A 42 3.71 -15.76 16.03
C ARG A 42 3.41 -14.38 15.45
N VAL A 43 2.48 -14.29 14.53
CA VAL A 43 2.08 -13.03 13.90
C VAL A 43 0.69 -12.67 14.38
N GLU A 44 0.53 -11.47 14.92
CA GLU A 44 -0.76 -10.88 15.30
C GLU A 44 -1.09 -9.78 14.30
N VAL A 45 -2.22 -9.89 13.61
CA VAL A 45 -2.68 -8.88 12.66
C VAL A 45 -3.97 -8.25 13.19
N LEU A 46 -3.93 -6.92 13.31
CA LEU A 46 -4.98 -6.11 13.89
C LEU A 46 -5.35 -4.99 12.93
N MET A 47 -6.58 -4.53 13.06
CA MET A 47 -7.13 -3.41 12.32
C MET A 47 -7.67 -2.37 13.29
N VAL A 48 -7.33 -1.10 13.07
CA VAL A 48 -7.98 0.04 13.71
C VAL A 48 -8.82 0.75 12.66
N GLY A 49 -10.13 0.62 12.79
CA GLY A 49 -11.08 1.29 11.90
C GLY A 49 -11.18 2.80 12.16
N LEU A 50 -12.05 3.47 11.40
CA LEU A 50 -12.35 4.89 11.61
C LEU A 50 -12.98 5.19 12.98
N ASP A 51 -13.56 4.18 13.63
CA ASP A 51 -14.11 4.27 14.99
C ASP A 51 -13.04 4.20 16.09
N GLY A 52 -11.77 4.00 15.70
CA GLY A 52 -10.63 3.92 16.60
C GLY A 52 -10.55 2.62 17.39
N ARG A 53 -11.40 1.63 17.10
CA ARG A 53 -11.38 0.34 17.81
C ARG A 53 -10.42 -0.63 17.14
N GLU A 54 -9.57 -1.25 17.94
CA GLU A 54 -8.69 -2.32 17.50
C GLU A 54 -9.45 -3.64 17.45
N VAL A 55 -9.40 -4.32 16.31
CA VAL A 55 -10.05 -5.62 16.08
C VAL A 55 -9.08 -6.60 15.42
N PRO A 56 -9.13 -7.90 15.76
CA PRO A 56 -8.34 -8.93 15.09
C PRO A 56 -8.76 -9.08 13.62
N VAL A 57 -7.78 -9.37 12.76
CA VAL A 57 -8.02 -9.57 11.33
C VAL A 57 -7.93 -11.04 11.00
N GLU A 58 -9.07 -11.66 10.70
CA GLU A 58 -9.13 -13.02 10.16
C GLU A 58 -8.72 -13.04 8.68
N GLY A 59 -7.98 -14.07 8.25
CA GLY A 59 -7.64 -14.29 6.85
C GLY A 59 -6.59 -13.34 6.27
N ALA A 60 -5.86 -12.60 7.10
CA ALA A 60 -4.69 -11.86 6.65
C ALA A 60 -3.58 -12.83 6.21
N LEU A 61 -2.96 -12.53 5.07
CA LEU A 61 -1.87 -13.30 4.52
C LEU A 61 -0.55 -12.86 5.14
N VAL A 62 0.14 -13.83 5.72
CA VAL A 62 1.46 -13.69 6.32
C VAL A 62 2.44 -14.53 5.51
N VAL A 63 3.51 -13.90 5.03
CA VAL A 63 4.61 -14.60 4.36
C VAL A 63 5.93 -14.24 5.00
N ILE A 64 6.71 -15.26 5.34
CA ILE A 64 8.06 -15.14 5.91
C ILE A 64 8.97 -16.08 5.13
N GLY A 65 9.85 -15.52 4.30
CA GLY A 65 10.65 -16.30 3.36
C GLY A 65 9.76 -17.05 2.35
N ASP A 66 9.85 -18.37 2.33
CA ASP A 66 9.07 -19.26 1.46
C ASP A 66 7.79 -19.79 2.14
N ARG A 67 7.56 -19.46 3.42
CA ARG A 67 6.42 -19.95 4.20
C ARG A 67 5.27 -18.97 4.18
N ARG A 68 4.05 -19.50 4.13
CA ARG A 68 2.79 -18.74 4.12
C ARG A 68 1.83 -19.27 5.18
N ALA A 69 1.10 -18.36 5.80
CA ALA A 69 0.01 -18.66 6.71
C ALA A 69 -1.12 -17.62 6.54
N LEU A 70 -2.33 -18.02 6.93
CA LEU A 70 -3.46 -17.11 7.08
C LEU A 70 -3.76 -16.96 8.58
N THR A 71 -4.15 -15.77 9.01
CA THR A 71 -4.58 -15.55 10.39
C THR A 71 -5.93 -16.22 10.67
N SER A 72 -6.07 -16.78 11.87
CA SER A 72 -7.34 -17.28 12.41
C SER A 72 -8.26 -16.13 12.85
N SER A 73 -9.46 -16.49 13.33
CA SER A 73 -10.47 -15.54 13.80
C SER A 73 -10.04 -14.65 14.97
N ASP A 74 -9.01 -15.05 15.72
CA ASP A 74 -8.37 -14.24 16.76
C ASP A 74 -7.28 -13.29 16.22
N GLY A 75 -7.11 -13.24 14.89
CA GLY A 75 -6.13 -12.39 14.23
C GLY A 75 -4.71 -12.94 14.24
N THR A 76 -4.51 -14.20 14.62
CA THR A 76 -3.16 -14.75 14.80
C THR A 76 -2.79 -15.79 13.75
N ALA A 77 -1.51 -15.82 13.37
CA ALA A 77 -0.92 -16.86 12.54
C ALA A 77 0.38 -17.35 13.18
N THR A 78 0.75 -18.60 12.92
CA THR A 78 2.02 -19.15 13.37
C THR A 78 2.78 -19.70 12.17
N VAL A 79 4.03 -19.28 12.02
CA VAL A 79 4.95 -19.74 10.98
C VAL A 79 6.20 -20.32 11.65
N VAL A 80 6.64 -21.50 11.21
CA VAL A 80 7.88 -22.09 11.70
C VAL A 80 8.95 -21.95 10.61
N VAL A 81 10.04 -21.28 10.95
CA VAL A 81 11.18 -21.02 10.05
C VAL A 81 12.49 -21.37 10.75
N ALA A 82 13.56 -21.56 9.98
CA ALA A 82 14.90 -21.61 10.57
C ALA A 82 15.27 -20.22 11.13
N GLN A 83 16.27 -20.17 12.01
CA GLN A 83 16.84 -18.89 12.39
C GLN A 83 17.53 -18.24 11.17
N GLY A 84 17.37 -16.93 11.02
CA GLY A 84 17.94 -16.20 9.89
C GLY A 84 17.24 -14.87 9.59
N ARG A 85 17.66 -14.24 8.50
CA ARG A 85 17.05 -13.02 7.97
C ARG A 85 16.15 -13.35 6.78
N TYR A 86 14.95 -12.81 6.78
CA TYR A 86 13.90 -13.08 5.80
C TYR A 86 13.32 -11.78 5.25
N SER A 87 13.00 -11.77 3.95
CA SER A 87 12.00 -10.83 3.44
C SER A 87 10.63 -11.36 3.83
N SER A 88 9.82 -10.50 4.45
CA SER A 88 8.49 -10.83 4.93
C SER A 88 7.48 -9.85 4.37
N TYR A 89 6.25 -10.30 4.14
CA TYR A 89 5.16 -9.38 3.83
C TYR A 89 3.85 -9.78 4.51
N PHE A 90 3.05 -8.75 4.77
CA PHE A 90 1.75 -8.86 5.42
C PHE A 90 0.70 -8.18 4.55
N LYS A 91 -0.42 -8.88 4.31
CA LYS A 91 -1.50 -8.37 3.48
C LYS A 91 -2.84 -8.62 4.16
N HIS A 92 -3.55 -7.52 4.44
CA HIS A 92 -4.94 -7.54 4.88
C HIS A 92 -5.84 -8.19 3.80
N PRO A 93 -6.91 -8.93 4.18
CA PRO A 93 -7.82 -9.56 3.22
C PRO A 93 -8.57 -8.57 2.33
N ASP A 94 -8.81 -7.34 2.81
CA ASP A 94 -9.30 -6.25 1.94
C ASP A 94 -8.25 -5.95 0.85
N PRO A 95 -8.56 -6.19 -0.44
CA PRO A 95 -7.61 -6.03 -1.52
C PRO A 95 -7.16 -4.57 -1.70
N ARG A 96 -7.94 -3.60 -1.23
CA ARG A 96 -7.66 -2.17 -1.37
C ARG A 96 -6.52 -1.68 -0.49
N LEU A 97 -6.28 -2.32 0.65
CA LEU A 97 -5.20 -1.94 1.57
C LEU A 97 -3.84 -2.34 0.99
N ALA A 98 -2.83 -1.51 1.17
CA ALA A 98 -1.46 -1.78 0.72
C ALA A 98 -0.88 -3.03 1.38
N VAL A 99 -0.03 -3.75 0.62
CA VAL A 99 0.85 -4.80 1.14
C VAL A 99 2.01 -4.13 1.85
N VAL A 100 2.45 -4.69 2.97
CA VAL A 100 3.59 -4.18 3.73
C VAL A 100 4.73 -5.19 3.65
N LEU A 101 5.92 -4.73 3.27
CA LEU A 101 7.12 -5.55 3.14
C LEU A 101 8.15 -5.09 4.17
N MET A 102 8.80 -6.04 4.84
CA MET A 102 9.87 -5.76 5.80
C MET A 102 10.93 -6.85 5.79
N ASP A 103 12.14 -6.50 6.22
CA ASP A 103 13.14 -7.47 6.63
C ASP A 103 12.85 -7.93 8.06
N LEU A 104 12.75 -9.23 8.27
CA LEU A 104 12.58 -9.86 9.58
C LEU A 104 13.82 -10.69 9.94
N VAL A 105 14.38 -10.45 11.11
CA VAL A 105 15.46 -11.27 11.67
C VAL A 105 14.85 -12.16 12.75
N VAL A 106 15.06 -13.48 12.65
CA VAL A 106 14.54 -14.49 13.56
C VAL A 106 15.71 -15.21 14.21
N GLU A 107 15.97 -14.95 15.48
CA GLU A 107 17.03 -15.60 16.26
C GLU A 107 16.48 -16.55 17.33
N HIS A 108 15.22 -16.38 17.70
CA HIS A 108 14.47 -17.19 18.65
C HIS A 108 12.98 -17.12 18.31
N ASP A 109 12.13 -17.78 19.10
CA ASP A 109 10.68 -17.59 18.99
C ASP A 109 10.36 -16.09 19.07
N THR A 110 9.68 -15.57 18.05
CA THR A 110 9.47 -14.14 17.82
C THR A 110 7.99 -13.87 17.69
N THR A 111 7.51 -12.77 18.25
CA THR A 111 6.17 -12.24 18.01
C THR A 111 6.27 -11.00 17.11
N VAL A 112 5.50 -11.00 16.03
CA VAL A 112 5.34 -9.84 15.15
C VAL A 112 3.92 -9.34 15.25
N ARG A 113 3.72 -8.12 15.73
CA ARG A 113 2.42 -7.46 15.78
C ARG A 113 2.33 -6.46 14.63
N VAL A 114 1.31 -6.60 13.79
CA VAL A 114 1.04 -5.72 12.64
C VAL A 114 -0.32 -5.06 12.83
N VAL A 115 -0.34 -3.74 12.92
CA VAL A 115 -1.57 -2.96 13.08
C VAL A 115 -1.80 -2.14 11.82
N PHE A 116 -2.87 -2.45 11.10
CA PHE A 116 -3.40 -1.66 10.00
C PHE A 116 -4.36 -0.62 10.56
N GLU A 117 -4.09 0.67 10.39
CA GLU A 117 -4.91 1.75 10.93
C GLU A 117 -5.44 2.63 9.80
N LEU A 118 -6.77 2.83 9.74
CA LEU A 118 -7.39 3.75 8.80
C LEU A 118 -7.66 5.11 9.45
N ARG A 119 -7.24 6.17 8.77
CA ARG A 119 -7.51 7.55 9.18
C ARG A 119 -7.98 8.41 8.02
N ARG A 120 -8.73 9.47 8.36
CA ARG A 120 -9.00 10.60 7.49
C ARG A 120 -8.09 11.74 7.92
N LEU A 121 -7.15 12.12 7.07
CA LEU A 121 -6.28 13.25 7.33
C LEU A 121 -6.91 14.52 6.77
N GLY A 122 -7.08 15.53 7.62
CA GLY A 122 -7.44 16.87 7.19
C GLY A 122 -6.36 17.47 6.31
N LEU A 123 -6.74 18.47 5.52
CA LEU A 123 -5.82 19.15 4.62
C LEU A 123 -5.20 20.34 5.34
N GLU A 124 -3.87 20.42 5.29
CA GLU A 124 -3.12 21.59 5.76
C GLU A 124 -3.20 22.74 4.76
N SER A 125 -3.13 22.40 3.48
CA SER A 125 -3.40 23.33 2.38
C SER A 125 -3.75 22.57 1.11
N ALA A 126 -4.31 23.28 0.14
CA ALA A 126 -4.57 22.77 -1.19
C ALA A 126 -4.30 23.86 -2.22
N SER A 127 -3.76 23.46 -3.37
CA SER A 127 -3.61 24.30 -4.54
C SER A 127 -4.20 23.60 -5.76
N PHE A 128 -4.76 24.39 -6.67
CA PHE A 128 -5.46 23.89 -7.84
C PHE A 128 -4.82 24.46 -9.09
N VAL A 129 -4.63 23.60 -10.08
CA VAL A 129 -4.23 23.98 -11.42
C VAL A 129 -5.33 23.51 -12.35
N TRP A 130 -6.08 24.45 -12.92
CA TRP A 130 -7.18 24.17 -13.84
C TRP A 130 -6.75 24.47 -15.28
N GLY A 131 -7.06 23.56 -16.21
CA GLY A 131 -6.70 23.74 -17.62
C GLY A 131 -6.80 22.47 -18.43
N GLY A 132 -7.99 22.20 -18.99
CA GLY A 132 -8.24 21.06 -19.88
C GLY A 132 -7.76 19.72 -19.29
N ASN A 133 -7.05 18.92 -20.11
CA ASN A 133 -6.54 17.60 -19.75
C ASN A 133 -5.44 17.59 -18.65
N GLY A 134 -5.00 18.76 -18.17
CA GLY A 134 -3.94 18.90 -17.15
C GLY A 134 -4.45 19.32 -15.77
N SER A 135 -5.77 19.29 -15.55
CA SER A 135 -6.35 19.73 -14.29
C SER A 135 -5.89 18.84 -13.13
N SER A 136 -5.35 19.46 -12.08
CA SER A 136 -4.82 18.75 -10.92
C SER A 136 -5.01 19.53 -9.63
N VAL A 137 -5.07 18.80 -8.54
CA VAL A 137 -5.08 19.32 -7.19
C VAL A 137 -3.84 18.82 -6.46
N THR A 138 -3.11 19.73 -5.83
CA THR A 138 -2.00 19.40 -4.94
C THR A 138 -2.42 19.66 -3.51
N LEU A 139 -2.32 18.64 -2.67
CA LEU A 139 -2.78 18.62 -1.29
C LEU A 139 -1.57 18.48 -0.37
N GLU A 140 -1.50 19.30 0.68
CA GLU A 140 -0.56 19.11 1.77
C GLU A 140 -1.27 18.48 2.95
N VAL A 141 -0.70 17.40 3.50
CA VAL A 141 -1.24 16.70 4.67
C VAL A 141 -0.12 16.36 5.65
N ASP A 142 -0.37 16.52 6.94
CA ASP A 142 0.53 16.07 7.99
C ASP A 142 0.23 14.60 8.33
N VAL A 143 1.19 13.73 8.06
CA VAL A 143 1.04 12.28 8.25
C VAL A 143 1.60 11.89 9.62
N PRO A 144 0.81 11.25 10.50
CA PRO A 144 1.30 10.79 11.79
C PRO A 144 2.48 9.83 11.68
N GLU A 145 3.29 9.71 12.72
CA GLU A 145 4.35 8.70 12.79
C GLU A 145 3.76 7.28 12.69
N ALA A 146 4.39 6.43 11.89
CA ALA A 146 4.09 5.01 11.67
C ALA A 146 5.30 4.38 10.95
N ASP A 147 5.33 3.05 10.79
CA ASP A 147 6.38 2.39 9.99
C ASP A 147 6.13 2.57 8.50
N PHE A 148 4.85 2.53 8.10
CA PHE A 148 4.43 2.78 6.72
C PHE A 148 3.16 3.64 6.68
N ALA A 149 3.00 4.42 5.61
CA ALA A 149 1.79 5.18 5.35
C ALA A 149 1.45 5.13 3.86
N PHE A 150 0.19 4.88 3.55
CA PHE A 150 -0.32 4.82 2.18
C PHE A 150 -1.57 5.67 2.06
N ALA A 151 -1.67 6.49 1.02
CA ALA A 151 -2.86 7.27 0.70
C ALA A 151 -3.72 6.59 -0.37
N SER A 152 -5.02 6.74 -0.19
CA SER A 152 -6.02 6.51 -1.24
C SER A 152 -6.24 7.79 -2.07
N THR A 153 -7.21 7.77 -2.99
CA THR A 153 -7.67 9.00 -3.65
C THR A 153 -8.35 9.91 -2.61
N PRO A 154 -8.12 11.23 -2.64
CA PRO A 154 -8.73 12.17 -1.71
C PRO A 154 -10.22 12.30 -1.96
N VAL A 155 -10.92 12.76 -0.93
CA VAL A 155 -12.31 13.18 -1.01
C VAL A 155 -12.36 14.67 -0.80
N LEU A 156 -12.72 15.40 -1.85
CA LEU A 156 -12.78 16.86 -1.84
C LEU A 156 -14.23 17.31 -1.89
N PHE A 157 -14.58 18.20 -0.98
CA PHE A 157 -15.86 18.88 -0.94
C PHE A 157 -15.66 20.36 -1.18
N GLY A 158 -16.56 20.98 -1.93
CA GLY A 158 -16.40 22.39 -2.25
C GLY A 158 -17.55 22.96 -3.03
N PHE A 159 -17.34 24.17 -3.54
CA PHE A 159 -18.26 24.86 -4.42
C PHE A 159 -17.58 25.21 -5.74
N SER A 160 -18.33 25.13 -6.83
CA SER A 160 -17.92 25.67 -8.13
C SER A 160 -17.93 27.21 -8.13
N SER A 161 -17.43 27.81 -9.21
CA SER A 161 -17.54 29.25 -9.47
C SER A 161 -19.00 29.74 -9.47
N ASP A 162 -19.91 28.87 -9.88
CA ASP A 162 -21.34 29.17 -10.01
C ASP A 162 -22.12 28.91 -8.72
N GLY A 163 -21.43 28.52 -7.64
CA GLY A 163 -22.02 28.25 -6.33
C GLY A 163 -22.65 26.86 -6.18
N GLU A 164 -22.46 25.95 -7.13
CA GLU A 164 -22.93 24.57 -7.00
C GLU A 164 -22.05 23.78 -6.03
N PHE A 165 -22.66 23.00 -5.15
CA PHE A 165 -21.92 22.07 -4.30
C PHE A 165 -21.33 20.93 -5.12
N LEU A 166 -20.04 20.66 -4.91
CA LEU A 166 -19.28 19.61 -5.57
C LEU A 166 -18.68 18.65 -4.54
N ARG A 167 -18.76 17.36 -4.86
CA ARG A 167 -17.99 16.29 -4.22
C ARG A 167 -17.16 15.59 -5.27
N LEU A 168 -15.84 15.65 -5.14
CA LEU A 168 -14.89 14.93 -5.96
C LEU A 168 -14.37 13.74 -5.16
N SER A 169 -14.71 12.54 -5.61
CA SER A 169 -14.22 11.27 -5.06
C SER A 169 -14.12 10.26 -6.20
N SER A 170 -13.14 9.36 -6.13
CA SER A 170 -13.03 8.24 -7.09
C SER A 170 -13.94 7.07 -6.75
N THR A 171 -14.43 6.97 -5.50
CA THR A 171 -15.32 5.88 -5.08
C THR A 171 -16.56 6.37 -4.32
N PRO A 172 -17.67 5.60 -4.34
CA PRO A 172 -18.87 5.95 -3.58
C PRO A 172 -18.64 5.98 -2.07
N ASP A 173 -17.81 5.07 -1.55
CA ASP A 173 -17.57 4.83 -0.13
C ASP A 173 -16.36 5.59 0.45
N ASP A 174 -15.80 6.55 -0.30
CA ASP A 174 -14.62 7.35 0.08
C ASP A 174 -13.30 6.58 0.14
N PHE A 175 -13.29 5.27 -0.12
CA PHE A 175 -12.13 4.40 0.01
C PHE A 175 -11.79 3.67 -1.29
N GLY A 176 -10.87 4.27 -2.06
CA GLY A 176 -10.17 3.61 -3.16
C GLY A 176 -8.98 2.76 -2.71
N TYR A 177 -8.16 2.31 -3.68
CA TYR A 177 -6.91 1.60 -3.40
C TYR A 177 -5.88 2.50 -2.71
N PHE A 178 -5.27 1.99 -1.65
CA PHE A 178 -4.17 2.64 -0.93
C PHE A 178 -2.85 2.29 -1.61
N SER A 179 -2.46 3.10 -2.60
CA SER A 179 -1.31 2.79 -3.48
C SER A 179 -0.20 3.83 -3.41
N LEU A 180 -0.50 5.05 -2.96
CA LEU A 180 0.49 6.11 -2.86
C LEU A 180 1.23 6.02 -1.54
N SER A 181 2.52 5.69 -1.58
CA SER A 181 3.38 5.73 -0.38
C SER A 181 3.60 7.16 0.09
N LEU A 182 3.44 7.38 1.39
CA LEU A 182 3.69 8.64 2.09
C LEU A 182 4.83 8.46 3.08
N ARG A 183 5.46 9.58 3.48
CA ARG A 183 6.48 9.62 4.52
C ARG A 183 5.83 9.81 5.89
N PRO A 184 5.80 8.81 6.78
CA PRO A 184 5.24 8.98 8.13
C PRO A 184 6.00 10.03 8.94
N GLY A 185 5.32 10.67 9.90
CA GLY A 185 5.92 11.69 10.78
C GLY A 185 6.32 12.99 10.09
N SER A 186 5.81 13.26 8.89
CA SER A 186 6.18 14.43 8.10
C SER A 186 5.03 14.97 7.25
N ARG A 187 5.18 16.21 6.80
CA ARG A 187 4.28 16.82 5.82
C ARG A 187 4.51 16.20 4.44
N ASN A 188 3.43 15.78 3.80
CA ASN A 188 3.46 15.19 2.47
C ASN A 188 2.67 16.06 1.48
N SER A 189 3.26 16.25 0.31
CA SER A 189 2.62 16.90 -0.84
C SER A 189 2.12 15.84 -1.81
N ILE A 190 0.83 15.89 -2.13
CA ILE A 190 0.19 14.88 -2.98
C ILE A 190 -0.54 15.53 -4.14
N SER A 191 -0.15 15.19 -5.36
CA SER A 191 -0.83 15.66 -6.58
C SER A 191 -1.79 14.60 -7.11
N TYR A 192 -3.04 14.98 -7.33
CA TYR A 192 -4.08 14.15 -7.92
C TYR A 192 -4.63 14.79 -9.20
N PRO A 193 -4.72 14.04 -10.31
CA PRO A 193 -5.40 14.52 -11.49
C PRO A 193 -6.91 14.61 -11.22
N VAL A 194 -7.52 15.71 -11.63
CA VAL A 194 -8.96 15.91 -11.55
C VAL A 194 -9.53 15.83 -12.96
N ASN A 195 -10.32 14.79 -13.22
CA ASN A 195 -10.98 14.60 -14.50
C ASN A 195 -12.38 15.22 -14.48
N GLY A 196 -12.64 16.19 -15.35
CA GLY A 196 -13.97 16.76 -15.55
C GLY A 196 -13.96 18.26 -15.78
N ASN A 197 -15.11 18.79 -16.21
CA ASN A 197 -15.30 20.22 -16.47
C ASN A 197 -15.77 21.01 -15.23
N ARG A 198 -15.78 20.38 -14.06
CA ARG A 198 -16.31 20.98 -12.82
C ARG A 198 -15.15 21.49 -11.99
N GLU A 199 -14.88 22.78 -12.13
CA GLU A 199 -13.84 23.50 -11.40
C GLU A 199 -14.25 23.67 -9.93
N LEU A 200 -13.35 23.32 -9.01
CA LEU A 200 -13.53 23.63 -7.59
C LEU A 200 -12.96 25.03 -7.34
N ALA A 201 -13.84 25.98 -6.98
CA ALA A 201 -13.44 27.35 -6.67
C ALA A 201 -13.14 27.54 -5.17
N VAL A 202 -13.94 26.88 -4.31
CA VAL A 202 -13.79 26.94 -2.86
C VAL A 202 -13.73 25.52 -2.31
N LEU A 203 -12.70 25.22 -1.52
CA LEU A 203 -12.53 23.95 -0.82
C LEU A 203 -13.10 24.04 0.59
N LEU A 204 -13.87 23.04 1.00
CA LEU A 204 -14.41 22.94 2.35
C LEU A 204 -13.45 22.21 3.28
N PRO A 205 -13.38 22.61 4.57
CA PRO A 205 -12.56 21.95 5.59
C PRO A 205 -12.91 20.47 5.83
N SER A 206 -14.09 20.03 5.41
CA SER A 206 -14.51 18.63 5.48
C SER A 206 -13.81 17.71 4.47
N SER A 207 -12.96 18.26 3.60
CA SER A 207 -12.15 17.50 2.65
C SER A 207 -11.01 16.78 3.37
N TYR A 208 -10.65 15.59 2.88
CA TYR A 208 -9.62 14.77 3.53
C TYR A 208 -8.92 13.81 2.56
N VAL A 209 -7.78 13.30 3.01
CA VAL A 209 -7.08 12.17 2.38
C VAL A 209 -7.30 10.93 3.25
N PRO A 210 -7.92 9.86 2.74
CA PRO A 210 -7.94 8.56 3.41
C PRO A 210 -6.52 7.98 3.42
N VAL A 211 -6.03 7.61 4.60
CA VAL A 211 -4.69 7.05 4.80
C VAL A 211 -4.77 5.74 5.57
N GLN A 212 -4.00 4.76 5.11
CA GLN A 212 -3.64 3.55 5.83
C GLN A 212 -2.28 3.77 6.47
N LEU A 213 -2.24 3.83 7.80
CA LEU A 213 -1.01 3.76 8.58
C LEU A 213 -0.76 2.30 8.96
N VAL A 214 0.49 1.86 8.94
CA VAL A 214 0.86 0.53 9.42
C VAL A 214 1.94 0.64 10.46
N ARG A 215 1.69 0.00 11.61
CA ARG A 215 2.66 -0.13 12.70
C ARG A 215 3.06 -1.58 12.85
N ILE A 216 4.35 -1.83 12.99
CA ILE A 216 4.91 -3.15 13.19
C ILE A 216 5.77 -3.14 14.45
N THR A 217 5.53 -4.09 15.33
CA THR A 217 6.37 -4.33 16.51
C THR A 217 6.88 -5.76 16.45
N VAL A 218 8.18 -5.94 16.70
CA VAL A 218 8.84 -7.24 16.77
C VAL A 218 9.40 -7.40 18.18
N SER A 219 9.10 -8.53 18.82
CA SER A 219 9.52 -8.86 20.19
C SER A 219 9.84 -10.32 20.37
#